data_AF-A0A397C873-F1
#
_entry.id   AF-A0A397C873-F1
#
_cell.length_a   1.000
_cell.length_b   1.000
_cell.length_c   1.000
_cell.angle_alpha   90.00
_cell.angle_beta   90.00
_cell.angle_gamma   90.00
#
_symmetry.space_group_name_H-M   'P 1'
#
loop_
_entity.id
_entity.type
_entity.pdbx_description
1 polymer ?
#
loop_
_entity_poly.entity_id
_entity_poly.type
_entity_poly.pdbx_seq_one_letter_code
_entity_poly.pdbx_strand_id
1 'polypeptide(L)'
;MKASEEIDRVFLDKKFSATKYMLRYIVGASEDVRKDQLQTIGRYRSLADQEIAGVVESNYSNFNASLGKFNVISNQLQEARAGLVEVSKRSMEGKAILTAKTKNLNELLLLKYESKKVIEVVDDIDFIDKAPSQIRHALGAKNATAAVDMYLRAFELVLSDKLAVFHAIASMRNALMECKQLIEDHIVHELESILFLQVCAVVCSKFNGSSSSIGRV
;
A
#
# COMPACT_ATOMS: atom_id res chain seq x y z
N MET A 1 -14.16 69.85 15.50
CA MET A 1 -14.54 70.12 16.91
C MET A 1 -15.76 69.27 17.18
N LYS A 2 -15.82 68.54 18.28
CA LYS A 2 -16.99 67.68 18.57
C LYS A 2 -18.14 68.59 18.99
N ALA A 3 -19.39 68.32 18.57
CA ALA A 3 -20.53 69.14 18.99
C ALA A 3 -20.65 69.26 20.53
N SER A 4 -20.18 68.23 21.25
CA SER A 4 -20.12 68.20 22.71
C SER A 4 -19.18 69.23 23.34
N GLU A 5 -18.23 69.79 22.58
CA GLU A 5 -17.28 70.81 23.07
C GLU A 5 -17.84 72.23 22.93
N GLU A 6 -18.80 72.41 22.02
CA GLU A 6 -19.36 73.72 21.66
C GLU A 6 -20.77 73.95 22.21
N ILE A 7 -21.52 72.87 22.45
CA ILE A 7 -22.82 72.91 23.16
C ILE A 7 -22.56 73.11 24.66
N ASP A 8 -23.31 74.04 25.25
CA ASP A 8 -23.22 74.31 26.69
C ASP A 8 -23.53 73.03 27.50
N ARG A 9 -22.68 72.75 28.49
CA ARG A 9 -22.75 71.54 29.34
C ARG A 9 -24.06 71.46 30.12
N VAL A 10 -24.74 72.58 30.32
CA VAL A 10 -26.08 72.63 30.94
C VAL A 10 -27.09 71.75 30.18
N PHE A 11 -26.97 71.63 28.84
CA PHE A 11 -27.83 70.77 28.02
C PHE A 11 -27.49 69.28 28.13
N LEU A 12 -26.30 68.94 28.64
CA LEU A 12 -25.83 67.57 28.83
C LEU A 12 -26.11 67.04 30.25
N ASP A 13 -26.63 67.88 31.14
CA ASP A 13 -26.98 67.49 32.51
C ASP A 13 -28.24 66.60 32.52
N LYS A 14 -28.20 65.50 33.28
CA LYS A 14 -29.34 64.61 33.52
C LYS A 14 -30.53 65.32 34.19
N LYS A 15 -30.29 66.45 34.86
CA LYS A 15 -31.33 67.30 35.49
C LYS A 15 -31.84 68.42 34.59
N PHE A 16 -31.37 68.49 33.34
CA PHE A 16 -31.82 69.50 32.39
C PHE A 16 -33.32 69.36 32.13
N SER A 17 -34.05 70.48 32.22
CA SER A 17 -35.47 70.55 31.88
C SER A 17 -35.65 71.59 30.78
N ALA A 18 -36.01 71.10 29.59
CA ALA A 18 -36.30 71.96 28.44
C ALA A 18 -37.38 73.00 28.80
N THR A 19 -38.45 72.59 29.47
CA THR A 19 -39.54 73.48 29.89
C THR A 19 -39.06 74.59 30.81
N LYS A 20 -38.23 74.26 31.82
CA LYS A 20 -37.69 75.26 32.76
C LYS A 20 -36.73 76.24 32.07
N TYR A 21 -35.94 75.74 31.12
CA TYR A 21 -35.03 76.55 30.33
C TYR A 21 -35.76 77.51 29.38
N MET A 22 -36.77 77.01 28.66
CA MET A 22 -37.63 77.80 27.77
C MET A 22 -38.36 78.92 28.53
N LEU A 23 -38.91 78.62 29.71
CA LEU A 23 -39.60 79.63 30.52
C LEU A 23 -38.66 80.74 31.00
N ARG A 24 -37.42 80.39 31.39
CA ARG A 24 -36.45 81.35 31.94
C ARG A 24 -35.78 82.22 30.88
N TYR A 25 -35.44 81.66 29.73
CA TYR A 25 -34.58 82.32 28.75
C TYR A 25 -35.29 82.70 27.45
N ILE A 26 -36.51 82.20 27.21
CA ILE A 26 -37.26 82.48 25.99
C ILE A 26 -38.58 83.19 26.30
N VAL A 27 -39.43 82.64 27.17
CA VAL A 27 -40.76 83.23 27.46
C VAL A 27 -40.68 84.43 28.41
N GLY A 28 -39.82 84.37 29.42
CA GLY A 28 -39.66 85.44 30.42
C GLY A 28 -38.59 86.49 30.10
N ALA A 29 -37.93 86.42 28.94
CA ALA A 29 -36.82 87.29 28.57
C ALA A 29 -37.25 88.45 27.64
N SER A 30 -36.47 89.55 27.66
CA SER A 30 -36.58 90.66 26.69
C SER A 30 -36.43 90.16 25.24
N GLU A 31 -37.06 90.85 24.28
CA GLU A 31 -37.02 90.54 22.85
C GLU A 31 -35.58 90.29 22.33
N ASP A 32 -34.63 91.12 22.73
CA ASP A 32 -33.24 91.03 22.28
C ASP A 32 -32.53 89.77 22.80
N VAL A 33 -32.71 89.45 24.09
CA VAL A 33 -32.13 88.27 24.74
C VAL A 33 -32.77 87.00 24.19
N ARG A 34 -34.08 87.03 23.93
CA ARG A 34 -34.81 85.90 23.36
C ARG A 34 -34.29 85.56 21.96
N LYS A 35 -34.07 86.57 21.13
CA LYS A 35 -33.58 86.39 19.75
C LYS A 35 -32.18 85.75 19.74
N ASP A 36 -31.29 86.22 20.59
CA ASP A 36 -29.93 85.68 20.75
C ASP A 36 -29.92 84.22 21.25
N GLN A 37 -30.76 83.91 22.25
CA GLN A 37 -30.88 82.54 22.77
C GLN A 37 -31.49 81.58 21.74
N LEU A 38 -32.52 82.02 20.99
CA LEU A 38 -33.09 81.21 19.89
C LEU A 38 -32.07 80.96 18.78
N GLN A 39 -31.25 81.95 18.44
CA GLN A 39 -30.17 81.78 17.46
C GLN A 39 -29.11 80.78 17.95
N THR A 40 -28.75 80.84 19.24
CA THR A 40 -27.79 79.93 19.87
C THR A 40 -28.32 78.48 19.90
N ILE A 41 -29.58 78.28 20.28
CA ILE A 41 -30.22 76.95 20.26
C ILE A 41 -30.34 76.42 18.83
N GLY A 42 -30.67 77.29 17.86
CA GLY A 42 -30.69 76.94 16.45
C GLY A 42 -29.32 76.43 15.98
N ARG A 43 -28.24 77.11 16.37
CA ARG A 43 -26.87 76.69 16.08
C ARG A 43 -26.53 75.33 16.73
N TYR A 44 -26.85 75.14 18.01
CA TYR A 44 -26.62 73.87 18.70
C TYR A 44 -27.41 72.71 18.09
N ARG A 45 -28.65 72.96 17.69
CA ARG A 45 -29.47 71.97 16.99
C ARG A 45 -28.82 71.58 15.66
N SER A 46 -28.43 72.55 14.84
CA SER A 46 -27.79 72.26 13.55
C SER A 46 -26.47 71.48 13.73
N LEU A 47 -25.68 71.83 14.75
CA LEU A 47 -24.44 71.14 15.08
C LEU A 47 -24.69 69.69 15.53
N ALA A 48 -25.69 69.47 16.37
CA ALA A 48 -26.09 68.14 16.83
C ALA A 48 -26.66 67.29 15.68
N ASP A 49 -27.53 67.86 14.85
CA ASP A 49 -28.12 67.18 13.69
C ASP A 49 -27.02 66.75 12.71
N GLN A 50 -26.00 67.58 12.48
CA GLN A 50 -24.87 67.26 11.61
C GLN A 50 -24.01 66.11 12.18
N GLU A 51 -23.69 66.13 13.47
CA GLU A 51 -22.91 65.05 14.10
C GLU A 51 -23.71 63.73 14.15
N ILE A 52 -25.00 63.79 14.49
CA ILE A 52 -25.88 62.61 14.49
C ILE A 52 -25.94 62.03 13.08
N ALA A 53 -26.14 62.85 12.05
CA ALA A 53 -26.14 62.38 10.67
C ALA A 53 -24.81 61.70 10.29
N GLY A 54 -23.67 62.28 10.69
CA GLY A 54 -22.35 61.68 10.45
C GLY A 54 -22.15 60.34 11.16
N VAL A 55 -22.59 60.21 12.42
CA VAL A 55 -22.51 58.95 13.18
C VAL A 55 -23.44 57.90 12.57
N VAL A 56 -24.67 58.30 12.19
CA VAL A 56 -25.65 57.41 11.58
C VAL A 56 -25.14 56.88 10.24
N GLU A 57 -24.64 57.76 9.37
CA GLU A 57 -24.05 57.36 8.07
C GLU A 57 -22.85 56.43 8.25
N SER A 58 -21.95 56.75 9.19
CA SER A 58 -20.81 55.89 9.53
C SER A 58 -21.26 54.52 10.03
N ASN A 59 -22.27 54.46 10.90
CA ASN A 59 -22.82 53.19 11.39
C ASN A 59 -23.47 52.38 10.27
N TYR A 60 -24.25 53.01 9.39
CA TYR A 60 -24.85 52.34 8.24
C TYR A 60 -23.79 51.80 7.28
N SER A 61 -22.77 52.60 6.98
CA SER A 61 -21.63 52.18 6.16
C SER A 61 -20.89 50.99 6.77
N ASN A 62 -20.58 51.05 8.07
CA ASN A 62 -19.92 49.97 8.79
C ASN A 62 -20.77 48.70 8.89
N PHE A 63 -22.09 48.85 9.09
CA PHE A 63 -23.03 47.74 9.10
C PHE A 63 -23.11 47.07 7.73
N ASN A 64 -23.26 47.85 6.65
CA ASN A 64 -23.29 47.32 5.29
C ASN A 64 -21.97 46.65 4.90
N ALA A 65 -20.82 47.22 5.30
CA ALA A 65 -19.52 46.59 5.12
C ALA A 65 -19.40 45.25 5.88
N SER A 66 -19.93 45.20 7.10
CA SER A 66 -19.95 43.98 7.92
C SER A 66 -20.88 42.91 7.34
N LEU A 67 -22.04 43.32 6.82
CA LEU A 67 -22.98 42.44 6.13
C LEU A 67 -22.37 41.87 4.83
N GLY A 68 -21.66 42.70 4.06
CA GLY A 68 -20.93 42.25 2.87
C GLY A 68 -19.87 41.20 3.21
N LYS A 69 -19.08 41.43 4.28
CA LYS A 69 -18.10 40.45 4.78
C LYS A 69 -18.76 39.15 5.24
N PHE A 70 -19.90 39.24 5.94
CA PHE A 70 -20.65 38.07 6.38
C PHE A 70 -21.13 37.21 5.20
N ASN A 71 -21.65 37.84 4.14
CA ASN A 71 -22.07 37.12 2.94
C ASN A 71 -20.90 36.41 2.26
N VAL A 72 -19.73 37.06 2.18
CA VAL A 72 -18.51 36.43 1.64
C VAL A 72 -18.11 35.21 2.47
N ILE A 73 -18.07 35.33 3.80
CA ILE A 73 -17.73 34.22 4.70
C ILE A 73 -18.75 33.08 4.58
N SER A 74 -20.04 33.40 4.48
CA SER A 74 -21.11 32.41 4.31
C SER A 74 -20.93 31.62 3.01
N ASN A 75 -20.64 32.30 1.90
CA ASN A 75 -20.38 31.64 0.61
C ASN A 75 -19.13 30.76 0.67
N GLN A 76 -18.02 31.27 1.23
CA GLN A 76 -16.80 30.49 1.41
C GLN A 76 -17.02 29.24 2.28
N LEU A 77 -17.84 29.35 3.33
CA LEU A 77 -18.19 28.22 4.19
C LEU A 77 -19.04 27.18 3.45
N GLN A 78 -19.97 27.62 2.61
CA GLN A 78 -20.77 26.73 1.77
C GLN A 78 -19.90 25.99 0.74
N GLU A 79 -18.99 26.70 0.07
CA GLU A 79 -18.03 26.12 -0.86
C GLU A 79 -17.11 25.11 -0.17
N ALA A 80 -16.56 25.47 1.00
CA ALA A 80 -15.73 24.56 1.79
C ALA A 80 -16.49 23.30 2.22
N ARG A 81 -17.76 23.44 2.60
CA ARG A 81 -18.62 22.30 2.96
C ARG A 81 -18.88 21.41 1.74
N ALA A 82 -19.15 21.98 0.58
CA ALA A 82 -19.31 21.23 -0.66
C ALA A 82 -18.04 20.47 -1.04
N GLY A 83 -16.88 21.14 -0.97
CA GLY A 83 -15.57 20.52 -1.19
C GLY A 83 -15.27 19.38 -0.21
N LEU A 84 -15.61 19.53 1.07
CA LEU A 84 -15.43 18.48 2.07
C LEU A 84 -16.28 17.23 1.75
N VAL A 85 -17.53 17.42 1.32
CA VAL A 85 -18.40 16.31 0.91
C VAL A 85 -17.80 15.59 -0.29
N GLU A 86 -17.28 16.32 -1.28
CA GLU A 86 -16.63 15.73 -2.44
C GLU A 86 -15.36 14.95 -2.06
N VAL A 87 -14.49 15.52 -1.23
CA VAL A 87 -13.28 14.84 -0.74
C VAL A 87 -13.64 13.58 0.04
N SER A 88 -14.67 13.64 0.90
CA SER A 88 -15.17 12.48 1.64
C SER A 88 -15.66 11.38 0.70
N LYS A 89 -16.41 11.75 -0.35
CA LYS A 89 -16.85 10.81 -1.40
C LYS A 89 -15.67 10.15 -2.12
N ARG A 90 -14.72 10.95 -2.61
CA ARG A 90 -13.51 10.44 -3.29
C ARG A 90 -12.68 9.53 -2.39
N SER A 91 -12.59 9.86 -1.09
CA SER A 91 -11.90 9.03 -0.09
C SER A 91 -12.60 7.68 0.11
N MET A 92 -13.93 7.66 0.21
CA MET A 92 -14.71 6.42 0.31
C MET A 92 -14.57 5.55 -0.94
N GLU A 93 -14.64 6.14 -2.13
CA GLU A 93 -14.41 5.45 -3.40
C GLU A 93 -13.00 4.87 -3.48
N GLY A 94 -11.99 5.67 -3.11
CA GLY A 94 -10.59 5.22 -3.03
C GLY A 94 -10.41 4.05 -2.06
N LYS A 95 -11.03 4.12 -0.87
CA LYS A 95 -11.03 3.03 0.11
C LYS A 95 -11.65 1.75 -0.46
N ALA A 96 -12.77 1.87 -1.17
CA ALA A 96 -13.44 0.72 -1.77
C ALA A 96 -12.55 0.05 -2.84
N ILE A 97 -11.93 0.85 -3.71
CA ILE A 97 -11.01 0.36 -4.76
C ILE A 97 -9.79 -0.33 -4.14
N LEU A 98 -9.17 0.30 -3.13
CA LEU A 98 -8.03 -0.27 -2.44
C LEU A 98 -8.39 -1.60 -1.75
N THR A 99 -9.54 -1.65 -1.08
CA THR A 99 -10.02 -2.88 -0.41
C THR A 99 -10.26 -4.01 -1.43
N ALA A 100 -10.87 -3.71 -2.57
CA ALA A 100 -11.07 -4.69 -3.64
C ALA A 100 -9.72 -5.17 -4.21
N LYS A 101 -8.78 -4.27 -4.47
CA LYS A 101 -7.42 -4.63 -4.94
C LYS A 101 -6.68 -5.49 -3.92
N THR A 102 -6.79 -5.22 -2.62
CA THR A 102 -6.14 -6.02 -1.56
C THR A 102 -6.67 -7.45 -1.55
N LYS A 103 -8.00 -7.64 -1.69
CA LYS A 103 -8.58 -8.99 -1.78
C LYS A 103 -8.01 -9.77 -2.98
N ASN A 104 -7.99 -9.13 -4.15
CA ASN A 104 -7.43 -9.73 -5.37
C ASN A 104 -5.93 -10.04 -5.20
N LEU A 105 -5.18 -9.20 -4.48
CA LEU A 105 -3.75 -9.41 -4.24
C LEU A 105 -3.50 -10.64 -3.36
N ASN A 106 -4.35 -10.87 -2.35
CA ASN A 106 -4.25 -12.05 -1.49
C ASN A 106 -4.56 -13.34 -2.26
N GLU A 107 -5.60 -13.32 -3.11
CA GLU A 107 -5.91 -14.44 -4.01
C GLU A 107 -4.75 -14.71 -4.98
N LEU A 108 -4.16 -13.66 -5.56
CA LEU A 108 -3.00 -13.78 -6.45
C LEU A 108 -1.76 -14.31 -5.73
N LEU A 109 -1.54 -13.91 -4.48
CA LEU A 109 -0.45 -14.41 -3.64
C LEU A 109 -0.61 -15.92 -3.39
N LEU A 110 -1.82 -16.36 -3.05
CA LEU A 110 -2.12 -17.78 -2.82
C LEU A 110 -1.91 -18.58 -4.11
N LEU A 111 -2.42 -18.10 -5.24
CA LEU A 111 -2.21 -18.70 -6.56
C LEU A 111 -0.72 -18.79 -6.92
N LYS A 112 0.08 -17.78 -6.58
CA LYS A 112 1.53 -17.80 -6.78
C LYS A 112 2.20 -18.91 -5.97
N TYR A 113 1.83 -19.09 -4.70
CA TYR A 113 2.37 -20.16 -3.87
C TYR A 113 1.97 -21.55 -4.39
N GLU A 114 0.72 -21.72 -4.82
CA GLU A 114 0.25 -22.97 -5.43
C GLU A 114 0.97 -23.27 -6.74
N SER A 115 1.10 -22.27 -7.62
CA SER A 115 1.83 -22.41 -8.89
C SER A 115 3.29 -22.79 -8.67
N LYS A 116 3.95 -22.21 -7.65
CA LYS A 116 5.32 -22.59 -7.30
C LYS A 116 5.42 -24.07 -6.89
N LYS A 117 4.48 -24.56 -6.07
CA LYS A 117 4.43 -25.98 -5.68
C LYS A 117 4.22 -26.89 -6.88
N VAL A 118 3.36 -26.48 -7.82
CA VAL A 118 3.14 -27.22 -9.07
C VAL A 118 4.42 -27.27 -9.91
N ILE A 119 5.15 -26.16 -10.02
CA ILE A 119 6.44 -26.13 -10.72
C ILE A 119 7.44 -27.09 -10.08
N GLU A 120 7.59 -27.07 -8.74
CA GLU A 120 8.48 -28.00 -8.03
C GLU A 120 8.13 -29.47 -8.33
N VAL A 121 6.82 -29.81 -8.34
CA VAL A 121 6.35 -31.16 -8.70
C VAL A 121 6.65 -31.51 -10.15
N VAL A 122 6.52 -30.55 -11.08
CA VAL A 122 6.83 -30.75 -12.51
C VAL A 122 8.33 -30.94 -12.71
N ASP A 123 9.18 -30.18 -12.03
CA ASP A 123 10.63 -30.33 -12.08
C ASP A 123 11.06 -31.71 -11.55
N ASP A 124 10.44 -32.19 -10.46
CA ASP A 124 10.67 -33.53 -9.93
C ASP A 124 10.29 -34.62 -10.96
N ILE A 125 9.15 -34.45 -11.66
CA ILE A 125 8.70 -35.38 -12.71
C ILE A 125 9.65 -35.38 -13.90
N ASP A 126 10.12 -34.22 -14.36
CA ASP A 126 11.08 -34.11 -15.46
C ASP A 126 12.43 -34.76 -15.12
N PHE A 127 12.88 -34.65 -13.87
CA PHE A 127 14.06 -35.37 -13.39
C PHE A 127 13.87 -36.88 -13.44
N ILE A 128 12.71 -37.38 -12.98
CA ILE A 128 12.36 -38.81 -13.00
C ILE A 128 12.30 -39.33 -14.45
N ASP A 129 11.70 -38.59 -15.37
CA ASP A 129 11.56 -38.98 -16.78
C ASP A 129 12.93 -39.12 -17.48
N LYS A 130 13.87 -38.23 -17.14
CA LYS A 130 15.23 -38.24 -17.70
C LYS A 130 16.15 -39.27 -17.05
N ALA A 131 15.91 -39.66 -15.80
CA ALA A 131 16.80 -40.55 -15.04
C ALA A 131 17.11 -41.89 -15.75
N PRO A 132 16.14 -42.64 -16.33
CA PRO A 132 16.42 -43.88 -17.05
C PRO A 132 17.42 -43.74 -18.20
N SER A 133 17.36 -42.63 -18.95
CA SER A 133 18.27 -42.37 -20.06
C SER A 133 19.70 -42.07 -19.57
N GLN A 134 19.82 -41.30 -18.49
CA GLN A 134 21.10 -40.92 -17.88
C GLN A 134 21.77 -42.12 -17.18
N ILE A 135 20.99 -42.98 -16.53
CA ILE A 135 21.48 -44.24 -15.94
C ILE A 135 22.10 -45.14 -17.01
N ARG A 136 21.43 -45.32 -18.15
CA ARG A 136 21.97 -46.13 -19.27
C ARG A 136 23.26 -45.54 -19.82
N HIS A 137 23.35 -44.21 -19.93
CA HIS A 137 24.58 -43.54 -20.34
C HIS A 137 25.72 -43.71 -19.33
N ALA A 138 25.45 -43.61 -18.02
CA ALA A 138 26.43 -43.81 -16.96
C ALA A 138 26.97 -45.26 -16.93
N LEU A 139 26.10 -46.25 -17.13
CA LEU A 139 26.49 -47.65 -17.30
C LEU A 139 27.36 -47.86 -18.55
N GLY A 140 27.03 -47.21 -19.68
CA GLY A 140 27.86 -47.23 -20.88
C GLY A 140 29.26 -46.65 -20.69
N ALA A 141 29.40 -45.69 -19.78
CA ALA A 141 30.68 -45.10 -19.38
C ALA A 141 31.44 -45.90 -18.30
N LYS A 142 30.96 -47.11 -17.93
CA LYS A 142 31.47 -47.96 -16.83
C LYS A 142 31.52 -47.28 -15.46
N ASN A 143 30.65 -46.29 -15.24
CA ASN A 143 30.55 -45.60 -13.97
C ASN A 143 29.29 -46.08 -13.22
N ALA A 144 29.37 -47.30 -12.69
CA ALA A 144 28.24 -47.94 -12.01
C ALA A 144 27.84 -47.22 -10.71
N THR A 145 28.76 -46.55 -10.03
CA THR A 145 28.47 -45.80 -8.79
C THR A 145 27.57 -44.59 -9.08
N ALA A 146 27.89 -43.81 -10.12
CA ALA A 146 27.06 -42.68 -10.53
C ALA A 146 25.66 -43.12 -11.00
N ALA A 147 25.55 -44.28 -11.65
CA ALA A 147 24.28 -44.86 -12.07
C ALA A 147 23.40 -45.25 -10.87
N VAL A 148 23.99 -45.86 -9.84
CA VAL A 148 23.29 -46.24 -8.61
C VAL A 148 22.83 -45.02 -7.82
N ASP A 149 23.68 -44.00 -7.65
CA ASP A 149 23.31 -42.77 -6.93
C ASP A 149 22.14 -42.04 -7.61
N MET A 150 22.15 -41.99 -8.94
CA MET A 150 21.08 -41.38 -9.73
C MET A 150 19.79 -42.20 -9.65
N TYR A 151 19.88 -43.53 -9.67
CA TYR A 151 18.75 -44.42 -9.46
C TYR A 151 18.12 -44.22 -8.08
N LEU A 152 18.93 -44.20 -7.01
CA LEU A 152 18.44 -44.03 -5.64
C LEU A 152 17.70 -42.70 -5.49
N ARG A 153 18.27 -41.61 -6.02
CA ARG A 153 17.65 -40.29 -5.99
C ARG A 153 16.32 -40.23 -6.75
N ALA A 154 16.26 -40.81 -7.95
CA ALA A 154 15.03 -40.86 -8.74
C ALA A 154 13.97 -41.77 -8.08
N PHE A 155 14.40 -42.86 -7.44
CA PHE A 155 13.53 -43.80 -6.75
C PHE A 155 12.90 -43.20 -5.49
N GLU A 156 13.67 -42.45 -4.69
CA GLU A 156 13.15 -41.70 -3.53
C GLU A 156 12.08 -40.68 -3.94
N LEU A 157 12.29 -39.97 -5.05
CA LEU A 157 11.32 -39.00 -5.55
C LEU A 157 10.02 -39.67 -6.03
N VAL A 158 10.11 -40.77 -6.78
CA VAL A 158 8.92 -41.52 -7.26
C VAL A 158 8.09 -42.11 -6.12
N LEU A 159 8.71 -42.45 -5.00
CA LEU A 159 8.03 -42.98 -3.82
C LEU A 159 7.54 -41.90 -2.85
N SER A 160 7.84 -40.63 -3.09
CA SER A 160 7.33 -39.54 -2.27
C SER A 160 5.80 -39.51 -2.29
N ASP A 161 5.17 -39.30 -1.12
CA ASP A 161 3.71 -39.21 -0.97
C ASP A 161 3.07 -38.19 -1.94
N LYS A 162 3.82 -37.16 -2.34
CA LYS A 162 3.39 -36.14 -3.30
C LYS A 162 3.15 -36.72 -4.70
N LEU A 163 3.97 -37.67 -5.12
CA LEU A 163 4.00 -38.22 -6.48
C LEU A 163 3.33 -39.60 -6.55
N ALA A 164 3.30 -40.34 -5.45
CA ALA A 164 2.72 -41.67 -5.36
C ALA A 164 1.23 -41.73 -5.75
N VAL A 165 0.50 -40.61 -5.60
CA VAL A 165 -0.93 -40.49 -5.93
C VAL A 165 -1.20 -40.48 -7.44
N PHE A 166 -0.21 -40.09 -8.26
CA PHE A 166 -0.40 -39.97 -9.71
C PHE A 166 -0.20 -41.31 -10.41
N HIS A 167 -1.27 -41.85 -11.02
CA HIS A 167 -1.19 -43.05 -11.84
C HIS A 167 -0.27 -42.89 -13.05
N ALA A 168 -0.12 -41.68 -13.58
CA ALA A 168 0.79 -41.37 -14.68
C ALA A 168 2.27 -41.66 -14.36
N ILE A 169 2.65 -41.70 -13.08
CA ILE A 169 4.02 -42.00 -12.63
C ILE A 169 4.27 -43.52 -12.54
N ALA A 170 3.23 -44.35 -12.70
CA ALA A 170 3.38 -45.81 -12.71
C ALA A 170 4.27 -46.31 -13.86
N SER A 171 4.16 -45.72 -15.05
CA SER A 171 5.03 -46.06 -16.19
C SER A 171 6.49 -45.70 -15.92
N MET A 172 6.74 -44.53 -15.34
CA MET A 172 8.09 -44.09 -14.94
C MET A 172 8.68 -44.99 -13.84
N ARG A 173 7.86 -45.43 -12.89
CA ARG A 173 8.25 -46.40 -11.85
C ARG A 173 8.67 -47.74 -12.46
N ASN A 174 7.93 -48.23 -13.45
CA ASN A 174 8.28 -49.45 -14.16
C ASN A 174 9.61 -49.28 -14.91
N ALA A 175 9.81 -48.15 -15.61
CA ALA A 175 11.05 -47.85 -16.29
C ALA A 175 12.27 -47.77 -15.34
N LEU A 176 12.08 -47.24 -14.12
CA LEU A 176 13.10 -47.27 -13.08
C LEU A 176 13.38 -48.69 -12.58
N MET A 177 12.33 -49.51 -12.35
CA MET A 177 12.51 -50.91 -11.96
C MET A 177 13.26 -51.72 -13.02
N GLU A 178 13.04 -51.46 -14.31
CA GLU A 178 13.84 -52.02 -15.39
C GLU A 178 15.30 -51.54 -15.32
N CYS A 179 15.54 -50.27 -15.02
CA CYS A 179 16.89 -49.74 -14.85
C CYS A 179 17.63 -50.39 -13.66
N LYS A 180 16.91 -50.70 -12.57
CA LYS A 180 17.48 -51.46 -11.44
C LYS A 180 18.01 -52.80 -11.91
N GLN A 181 17.19 -53.55 -12.66
CA GLN A 181 17.57 -54.86 -13.18
C GLN A 181 18.78 -54.77 -14.12
N LEU A 182 18.82 -53.74 -14.97
CA LEU A 182 19.97 -53.46 -15.84
C LEU A 182 21.27 -53.15 -15.07
N ILE A 183 21.19 -52.38 -13.98
CA ILE A 183 22.35 -52.10 -13.13
C ILE A 183 22.84 -53.38 -12.47
N GLU A 184 21.92 -54.19 -11.92
CA GLU A 184 22.24 -55.48 -11.29
C GLU A 184 22.93 -56.42 -12.28
N ASP A 185 22.36 -56.60 -13.47
CA ASP A 185 22.93 -57.44 -14.53
C ASP A 185 24.32 -56.95 -14.98
N HIS A 186 24.50 -55.63 -15.10
CA HIS A 186 25.78 -55.05 -15.48
C HIS A 186 26.87 -55.30 -14.43
N ILE A 187 26.54 -55.12 -13.15
CA ILE A 187 27.48 -55.38 -12.04
C ILE A 187 27.83 -56.87 -11.97
N VAL A 188 26.84 -57.76 -12.12
CA VAL A 188 27.07 -59.21 -12.14
C VAL A 188 28.00 -59.58 -13.30
N HIS A 189 27.75 -59.07 -14.51
CA HIS A 189 28.59 -59.34 -15.67
C HIS A 189 30.02 -58.79 -15.50
N GLU A 190 30.20 -57.60 -14.92
CA GLU A 190 31.54 -57.06 -14.64
C GLU A 190 32.27 -57.89 -13.58
N LEU A 191 31.58 -58.31 -12.51
CA LEU A 191 32.14 -59.20 -11.50
C LEU A 191 32.54 -60.55 -12.09
N GLU A 192 31.68 -61.17 -12.89
CA GLU A 192 31.99 -62.42 -13.60
C GLU A 192 33.21 -62.24 -14.51
N SER A 193 33.27 -61.15 -15.27
CA SER A 193 34.41 -60.86 -16.15
C SER A 193 35.73 -60.73 -15.37
N ILE A 194 35.72 -60.04 -14.23
CA ILE A 194 36.88 -59.93 -13.35
C ILE A 194 37.28 -61.30 -12.80
N LEU A 195 36.31 -62.09 -12.33
CA LEU A 195 36.54 -63.40 -11.73
C LEU A 195 37.09 -64.40 -12.78
N PHE A 196 36.55 -64.39 -14.00
CA PHE A 196 37.08 -65.16 -15.13
C PHE A 196 38.50 -64.75 -15.51
N LEU A 197 38.80 -63.45 -15.60
CA LEU A 197 40.15 -62.95 -15.86
C LEU A 197 41.14 -63.39 -14.77
N GLN A 198 40.73 -63.35 -13.51
CA GLN A 198 41.56 -63.73 -12.38
C GLN A 198 41.81 -65.24 -12.33
N VAL A 199 40.80 -66.06 -12.60
CA VAL A 199 40.95 -67.52 -12.72
C VAL A 199 41.83 -67.88 -13.92
N CYS A 200 41.66 -67.21 -15.06
CA CYS A 200 42.50 -67.43 -16.25
C CYS A 200 43.97 -67.03 -15.98
N ALA A 201 44.22 -65.92 -15.28
CA ALA A 201 45.58 -65.51 -14.88
C ALA A 201 46.23 -66.51 -13.91
N VAL A 202 45.47 -67.09 -12.97
CA VAL A 202 45.95 -68.13 -12.05
C VAL A 202 46.24 -69.45 -12.80
N VAL A 203 45.40 -69.83 -13.76
CA VAL A 203 45.65 -71.02 -14.59
C VAL A 203 46.87 -70.82 -15.50
N CYS A 204 47.01 -69.66 -16.15
CA CYS A 204 48.16 -69.34 -17.00
C CYS A 204 49.49 -69.27 -16.21
N SER A 205 49.50 -68.72 -15.00
CA SER A 205 50.69 -68.73 -14.13
C SER A 205 51.10 -70.14 -13.68
N LYS A 206 50.13 -71.03 -13.42
CA LYS A 206 50.41 -72.45 -13.14
C LYS A 206 50.93 -73.21 -14.36
N PHE A 207 50.47 -72.88 -15.57
CA PHE A 207 50.97 -73.47 -16.82
C PHE A 207 52.39 -73.00 -17.18
N ASN A 208 52.73 -71.74 -16.88
CA ASN A 208 54.08 -71.22 -17.09
C ASN A 208 55.09 -71.78 -16.07
N GLY A 209 54.65 -72.12 -14.86
CA GLY A 209 55.48 -72.79 -13.85
C GLY A 209 55.78 -74.27 -14.12
N SER A 210 55.02 -74.92 -15.01
CA SER A 210 55.22 -76.33 -15.40
C SER A 210 56.00 -76.50 -16.72
N SER A 211 56.42 -75.40 -17.36
CA SER A 211 57.22 -75.41 -18.59
C SER A 211 58.74 -75.25 -18.36
N SER A 212 59.21 -75.17 -17.11
CA SER A 212 60.63 -74.98 -16.78
C SER A 212 61.37 -76.27 -16.34
N SER A 213 60.80 -77.46 -16.55
CA SER A 213 61.42 -78.73 -16.15
C SER A 213 61.46 -79.81 -17.22
N ILE A 214 61.49 -79.43 -18.51
CA ILE A 214 61.85 -80.36 -19.59
C ILE A 214 62.82 -79.64 -20.54
N GLY A 215 64.12 -79.90 -20.37
CA GLY A 215 65.15 -79.61 -21.37
C GLY A 215 66.35 -78.82 -20.88
N ARG A 216 67.29 -79.47 -20.18
CA ARG A 216 68.73 -79.31 -20.39
C ARG A 216 69.46 -80.59 -19.98
N VAL A 217 70.35 -80.99 -20.89
CA VAL A 217 71.29 -82.11 -20.92
C VAL A 217 72.06 -82.27 -19.62
#